data_AF-A0A318HZH5-F1
#
_entry.id   AF-A0A318HZH5-F1
#
_cell.length_a   1.000
_cell.length_b   1.000
_cell.length_c   1.000
_cell.angle_alpha   90.00
_cell.angle_beta   90.00
_cell.angle_gamma   90.00
#
_symmetry.space_group_name_H-M   'P 1'
#
loop_
_entity.id
_entity.type
_entity.pdbx_description
1 polymer ?
#
loop_
_entity_poly.entity_id
_entity_poly.type
_entity_poly.pdbx_seq_one_letter_code
_entity_poly.pdbx_strand_id
1 'polypeptide(L)'
;MTRRKKFRELRLYLNTLKFVPYKDFETTHNTTSILKEVFSYLRAERRNGNGLLIDRHENQDKAEPRELYMVTHRILPKERRIRCSMALLRKGKQPKLKPTDKFKLLPLSSLDGDIVEETHFFIDFSGSTCIICAEYNHNGPRLKDLEFYLRNIAGPNNLKLSKATEITILYNSTLDQTLARLQNVLSMDIKLKPSNLAKMDVDVKKTYYSSMGNIASQFKPKFLRLKTYFQIPGSSAPIDINYEANDWFRGMLRVFKSKARNIKYFENFEVRYEDIHGDENIFNLSKTREEIVIKIGALQDFSNKEMYTLIDPELNIFIASYYADA
;
A
#
# COMPACT_ATOMS: atom_id res chain seq x y z
N MET A 1 -17.07 38.34 -0.04
CA MET A 1 -16.19 37.34 -0.69
C MET A 1 -16.20 36.05 0.13
N THR A 2 -16.96 35.05 -0.32
CA THR A 2 -17.01 33.72 0.32
C THR A 2 -15.69 33.00 0.08
N ARG A 3 -14.87 32.83 1.12
CA ARG A 3 -13.67 31.96 1.05
C ARG A 3 -14.15 30.57 0.62
N ARG A 4 -13.85 30.16 -0.63
CA ARG A 4 -14.05 28.77 -1.07
C ARG A 4 -13.36 27.87 -0.05
N LYS A 5 -14.13 27.09 0.71
CA LYS A 5 -13.58 26.07 1.61
C LYS A 5 -12.72 25.14 0.76
N LYS A 6 -11.41 25.16 1.00
CA LYS A 6 -10.48 24.23 0.35
C LYS A 6 -10.64 22.88 1.03
N PHE A 7 -10.97 21.86 0.25
CA PHE A 7 -11.03 20.48 0.69
C PHE A 7 -9.82 19.72 0.15
N ARG A 8 -9.39 18.69 0.87
CA ARG A 8 -8.43 17.69 0.41
C ARG A 8 -9.04 16.30 0.51
N GLU A 9 -8.58 15.38 -0.34
CA GLU A 9 -8.93 13.96 -0.26
C GLU A 9 -7.93 13.26 0.66
N LEU A 10 -8.45 12.60 1.68
CA LEU A 10 -7.71 11.64 2.48
C LEU A 10 -8.01 10.24 1.97
N ARG A 11 -6.97 9.48 1.65
CA ARG A 11 -7.08 8.14 1.09
C ARG A 11 -6.59 7.11 2.11
N LEU A 12 -7.40 6.09 2.38
CA LEU A 12 -7.01 4.97 3.22
C LEU A 12 -7.12 3.69 2.40
N TYR A 13 -6.03 2.94 2.34
CA TYR A 13 -5.96 1.73 1.54
C TYR A 13 -6.28 0.48 2.34
N LEU A 14 -7.05 -0.42 1.72
CA LEU A 14 -7.45 -1.70 2.28
C LEU A 14 -6.47 -2.81 1.85
N ASN A 15 -6.09 -3.66 2.80
CA ASN A 15 -5.08 -4.71 2.64
C ASN A 15 -5.42 -5.88 3.56
N THR A 16 -4.87 -7.07 3.31
CA THR A 16 -4.91 -8.18 4.26
C THR A 16 -3.58 -8.36 4.97
N LEU A 17 -3.62 -8.88 6.19
CA LEU A 17 -2.47 -9.25 7.00
C LEU A 17 -2.51 -10.75 7.27
N LYS A 18 -1.36 -11.41 7.10
CA LYS A 18 -1.16 -12.81 7.44
C LYS A 18 0.16 -12.97 8.20
N PHE A 19 0.10 -13.70 9.31
CA PHE A 19 1.29 -14.25 9.95
C PHE A 19 1.41 -15.72 9.58
N VAL A 20 2.62 -16.14 9.27
CA VAL A 20 2.94 -17.56 9.09
C VAL A 20 3.66 -18.02 10.36
N PRO A 21 3.06 -18.89 11.19
CA PRO A 21 3.68 -19.39 12.40
C PRO A 21 4.95 -20.21 12.11
N TYR A 22 5.84 -20.33 13.10
CA TYR A 22 6.82 -21.42 13.08
C TYR A 22 6.12 -22.77 13.23
N LYS A 23 6.76 -23.85 12.76
CA LYS A 23 6.19 -25.20 12.73
C LYS A 23 5.60 -25.63 14.08
N ASP A 24 6.30 -25.31 15.17
CA ASP A 24 5.90 -25.66 16.54
C ASP A 24 4.66 -24.89 17.03
N PHE A 25 4.28 -23.81 16.34
CA PHE A 25 3.13 -22.97 16.67
C PHE A 25 1.99 -23.07 15.65
N GLU A 26 2.11 -23.84 14.57
CA GLU A 26 1.11 -23.89 13.49
C GLU A 26 -0.27 -24.39 13.95
N THR A 27 -0.34 -25.24 14.97
CA THR A 27 -1.60 -25.77 15.53
C THR A 27 -2.20 -24.90 16.63
N THR A 28 -1.38 -24.10 17.30
CA THR A 28 -1.79 -23.29 18.46
C THR A 28 -1.97 -21.82 18.11
N HIS A 29 -1.35 -21.36 17.03
CA HIS A 29 -1.36 -19.97 16.62
C HIS A 29 -1.82 -19.79 15.18
N ASN A 30 -2.72 -18.82 14.99
CA ASN A 30 -3.13 -18.31 13.69
C ASN A 30 -2.84 -16.80 13.63
N THR A 31 -3.11 -16.18 12.47
CA THR A 31 -2.90 -14.74 12.30
C THR A 31 -3.53 -13.92 13.41
N THR A 32 -4.76 -14.23 13.82
CA THR A 32 -5.50 -13.46 14.83
C THR A 32 -4.91 -13.63 16.22
N SER A 33 -4.48 -14.84 16.61
CA SER A 33 -3.84 -15.03 17.92
C SER A 33 -2.46 -14.37 17.97
N ILE A 34 -1.63 -14.51 16.92
CA ILE A 34 -0.33 -13.82 16.83
C ILE A 34 -0.51 -12.29 16.88
N LEU A 35 -1.50 -11.76 16.17
CA LEU A 35 -1.82 -10.34 16.21
C LEU A 35 -2.14 -9.87 17.64
N LYS A 36 -2.95 -10.64 18.38
CA LYS A 36 -3.28 -10.33 19.78
C LYS A 36 -2.04 -10.36 20.67
N GLU A 37 -1.16 -11.36 20.51
CA GLU A 37 0.10 -11.44 21.26
C GLU A 37 1.02 -10.23 20.99
N VAL A 38 1.16 -9.82 19.72
CA VAL A 38 1.92 -8.62 19.34
C VAL A 38 1.40 -7.36 20.04
N PHE A 39 0.09 -7.14 20.06
CA PHE A 39 -0.47 -5.95 20.71
C PHE A 39 -0.52 -6.05 22.24
N SER A 40 -0.57 -7.26 22.80
CA SER A 40 -0.38 -7.51 24.22
C SER A 40 1.05 -7.17 24.65
N TYR A 41 2.05 -7.60 23.88
CA TYR A 41 3.45 -7.25 24.08
C TYR A 41 3.68 -5.74 24.05
N LEU A 42 3.20 -5.05 23.00
CA LEU A 42 3.30 -3.59 22.90
C LEU A 42 2.61 -2.85 24.06
N ARG A 43 1.51 -3.43 24.59
CA ARG A 43 0.82 -2.86 25.76
C ARG A 43 1.63 -3.06 27.03
N ALA A 44 2.29 -4.21 27.20
CA ALA A 44 3.15 -4.48 28.34
C ALA A 44 4.35 -3.52 28.35
N GLU A 45 5.06 -3.36 27.23
CA GLU A 45 6.16 -2.41 27.09
C GLU A 45 5.72 -0.99 27.46
N ARG A 46 4.58 -0.53 26.93
CA ARG A 46 4.04 0.80 27.25
C ARG A 46 3.69 0.98 28.73
N ARG A 47 3.16 -0.05 29.40
CA ARG A 47 2.87 0.00 30.85
C ARG A 47 4.15 0.11 31.67
N ASN A 48 5.24 -0.45 31.18
CA ASN A 48 6.56 -0.34 31.80
C ASN A 48 7.26 1.00 31.50
N GLY A 49 6.59 1.93 30.80
CA GLY A 49 7.16 3.22 30.40
C GLY A 49 8.05 3.15 29.15
N ASN A 50 8.14 2.00 28.50
CA ASN A 50 8.98 1.79 27.33
C ASN A 50 8.20 1.99 26.03
N GLY A 51 8.88 2.49 25.01
CA GLY A 51 8.44 2.46 23.61
C GLY A 51 9.38 1.59 22.79
N LEU A 52 8.83 0.69 21.97
CA LEU A 52 9.66 -0.13 21.07
C LEU A 52 9.97 0.66 19.80
N LEU A 53 11.17 1.23 19.75
CA LEU A 53 11.73 1.87 18.57
C LEU A 53 12.43 0.83 17.70
N ILE A 54 12.11 0.80 16.40
CA ILE A 54 12.74 -0.10 15.44
C ILE A 54 13.24 0.72 14.25
N ASP A 55 14.55 0.66 13.98
CA ASP A 55 15.12 1.24 12.77
C ASP A 55 15.08 0.23 11.61
N ARG A 56 14.32 0.56 10.57
CA ARG A 56 14.22 -0.27 9.37
C ARG A 56 15.53 -0.34 8.58
N HIS A 57 16.42 0.63 8.74
CA HIS A 57 17.67 0.74 8.01
C HIS A 57 18.89 0.38 8.87
N GLU A 58 18.72 -0.16 10.09
CA GLU A 58 19.80 -0.46 11.04
C GLU A 58 20.98 -1.23 10.42
N ASN A 59 20.70 -2.18 9.53
CA ASN A 59 21.70 -3.02 8.88
C ASN A 59 22.11 -2.55 7.47
N GLN A 60 21.80 -1.30 7.09
CA GLN A 60 22.14 -0.75 5.78
C GLN A 60 23.26 0.28 5.91
N ASP A 61 24.46 -0.09 5.48
CA ASP A 61 25.61 0.83 5.44
C ASP A 61 25.26 2.11 4.66
N LYS A 62 25.48 3.26 5.31
CA LYS A 62 25.28 4.63 4.76
C LYS A 62 23.82 5.03 4.49
N ALA A 63 22.83 4.27 4.95
CA ALA A 63 21.42 4.68 4.88
C ALA A 63 21.06 5.59 6.06
N GLU A 64 20.27 6.64 5.80
CA GLU A 64 19.67 7.45 6.86
C GLU A 64 18.72 6.57 7.70
N PRO A 65 18.75 6.66 9.05
CA PRO A 65 17.86 5.91 9.93
C PRO A 65 16.39 6.13 9.56
N ARG A 66 15.62 5.04 9.56
CA ARG A 66 14.16 5.05 9.39
C ARG A 66 13.55 4.45 10.64
N GLU A 67 13.57 5.25 11.70
CA GLU A 67 13.16 4.93 13.06
C GLU A 67 11.62 4.98 13.21
N LEU A 68 11.02 3.84 13.56
CA LEU A 68 9.58 3.62 13.62
C LEU A 68 9.15 3.24 15.03
N TYR A 69 8.01 3.75 15.48
CA TYR A 69 7.39 3.29 16.73
C TYR A 69 5.88 3.40 16.72
N MET A 70 5.22 2.54 17.50
CA MET A 70 3.76 2.59 17.71
C MET A 70 3.40 3.71 18.70
N VAL A 71 2.63 4.70 18.27
CA VAL A 71 2.22 5.84 19.12
C VAL A 71 1.02 5.44 19.98
N THR A 72 -0.02 4.92 19.34
CA THR A 72 -1.21 4.42 20.02
C THR A 72 -1.67 3.11 19.39
N HIS A 73 -2.18 2.23 20.24
CA HIS A 73 -2.86 1.00 19.86
C HIS A 73 -3.97 0.71 20.86
N ARG A 74 -5.22 0.69 20.39
CA ARG A 74 -6.38 0.41 21.23
C ARG A 74 -7.22 -0.68 20.60
N ILE A 75 -7.26 -1.83 21.28
CA ILE A 75 -8.17 -2.93 20.94
C ILE A 75 -9.60 -2.51 21.33
N LEU A 76 -10.53 -2.70 20.41
CA LEU A 76 -11.97 -2.55 20.54
C LEU A 76 -12.59 -3.96 20.51
N PRO A 77 -12.79 -4.61 21.68
CA PRO A 77 -13.19 -6.02 21.71
C PRO A 77 -14.54 -6.28 21.06
N LYS A 78 -15.53 -5.39 21.29
CA LYS A 78 -16.89 -5.52 20.74
C LYS A 78 -16.89 -5.46 19.21
N GLU A 79 -16.04 -4.61 18.64
CA GLU A 79 -15.93 -4.40 17.20
C GLU A 79 -14.89 -5.34 16.56
N ARG A 80 -14.18 -6.14 17.37
CA ARG A 80 -13.06 -6.99 16.93
C ARG A 80 -12.04 -6.23 16.06
N ARG A 81 -11.71 -5.02 16.51
CA ARG A 81 -10.81 -4.09 15.80
C ARG A 81 -9.70 -3.55 16.68
N ILE A 82 -8.65 -3.06 16.04
CA ILE A 82 -7.55 -2.35 16.70
C ILE A 82 -7.37 -1.03 15.98
N ARG A 83 -7.45 0.07 16.73
CA ARG A 83 -7.13 1.40 16.20
C ARG A 83 -5.71 1.75 16.55
N CYS A 84 -4.94 2.15 15.54
CA CYS A 84 -3.50 2.30 15.69
C CYS A 84 -2.98 3.57 14.99
N SER A 85 -1.83 4.01 15.48
CA SER A 85 -1.03 5.07 14.86
C SER A 85 0.44 4.72 14.99
N MET A 86 1.17 4.91 13.90
CA MET A 86 2.62 4.71 13.87
C MET A 86 3.27 6.04 13.53
N ALA A 87 4.41 6.31 14.14
CA ALA A 87 5.22 7.49 13.86
C ALA A 87 6.53 7.10 13.20
N LEU A 88 7.04 8.02 12.38
CA LEU A 88 8.39 8.00 11.82
C LEU A 88 9.17 9.19 12.39
N LEU A 89 10.28 8.92 13.08
CA LEU A 89 11.22 9.96 13.50
C LEU A 89 12.10 10.37 12.32
N ARG A 90 12.28 11.68 12.13
CA ARG A 90 13.22 12.23 11.14
C ARG A 90 14.47 12.75 11.84
N LYS A 91 15.51 11.93 11.97
CA LYS A 91 16.83 12.43 12.38
C LYS A 91 17.48 13.27 11.27
N GLY A 92 18.19 14.34 11.67
CA GLY A 92 19.13 15.06 10.81
C GLY A 92 18.59 16.20 9.92
N LYS A 93 17.27 16.39 9.81
CA LYS A 93 16.69 17.55 9.11
C LYS A 93 15.54 18.16 9.90
N GLN A 94 15.85 19.18 10.71
CA GLN A 94 14.83 20.03 11.29
C GLN A 94 14.05 20.72 10.15
N PRO A 95 12.73 20.49 10.02
CA PRO A 95 11.92 21.23 9.08
C PRO A 95 12.00 22.70 9.43
N LYS A 96 11.94 23.55 8.41
CA LYS A 96 11.95 24.99 8.60
C LYS A 96 10.54 25.51 8.34
N LEU A 97 10.01 26.26 9.29
CA LEU A 97 8.75 26.98 9.15
C LEU A 97 8.97 28.19 8.23
N LYS A 98 8.14 28.36 7.21
CA LYS A 98 8.08 29.57 6.40
C LYS A 98 6.83 30.37 6.83
N PRO A 99 6.96 31.45 7.62
CA PRO A 99 5.83 32.31 7.94
C PRO A 99 5.24 32.90 6.66
N THR A 100 3.92 33.05 6.62
CA THR A 100 3.18 33.56 5.44
C THR A 100 3.72 34.89 4.92
N ASP A 101 4.27 35.71 5.81
CA ASP A 101 4.69 37.09 5.53
C ASP A 101 6.22 37.29 5.49
N LYS A 102 7.02 36.22 5.57
CA LYS A 102 8.50 36.31 5.57
C LYS A 102 9.12 35.26 4.66
N PHE A 103 10.05 35.67 3.80
CA PHE A 103 10.87 34.77 2.98
C PHE A 103 12.01 34.08 3.75
N LYS A 104 12.09 34.31 5.07
CA LYS A 104 13.09 33.69 5.94
C LYS A 104 12.53 32.40 6.54
N LEU A 105 13.19 31.29 6.23
CA LEU A 105 12.92 29.98 6.81
C LEU A 105 13.41 29.96 8.27
N LEU A 106 12.50 29.80 9.21
CA LEU A 106 12.82 29.65 10.63
C LEU A 106 13.00 28.16 10.94
N PRO A 107 14.15 27.72 11.50
CA PRO A 107 14.26 26.36 12.02
C PRO A 107 13.17 26.11 13.07
N LEU A 108 12.55 24.92 13.06
CA LEU A 108 11.60 24.53 14.13
C LEU A 108 12.25 24.35 15.51
N SER A 109 13.55 24.60 15.65
CA SER A 109 14.37 24.45 16.87
C SER A 109 13.93 25.28 18.08
N SER A 110 12.87 26.08 17.99
CA SER A 110 12.30 26.86 19.09
C SER A 110 11.15 26.15 19.82
N LEU A 111 10.84 24.90 19.45
CA LEU A 111 9.90 24.02 20.12
C LEU A 111 10.69 22.79 20.57
N ASP A 112 10.80 22.53 21.87
CA ASP A 112 11.46 21.33 22.39
C ASP A 112 10.70 20.07 21.91
N GLY A 113 11.28 19.33 20.95
CA GLY A 113 10.71 18.07 20.44
C GLY A 113 11.23 17.66 19.05
N ASP A 114 11.14 16.37 18.74
CA ASP A 114 11.44 15.82 17.41
C ASP A 114 10.22 15.97 16.49
N ILE A 115 10.46 16.21 15.20
CA ILE A 115 9.39 16.16 14.20
C ILE A 115 9.08 14.70 13.88
N VAL A 116 7.84 14.33 14.17
CA VAL A 116 7.25 13.03 13.87
C VAL A 116 6.21 13.17 12.78
N GLU A 117 6.23 12.22 11.84
CA GLU A 117 5.15 12.05 10.87
C GLU A 117 4.31 10.86 11.34
N GLU A 118 3.02 11.07 11.56
CA GLU A 118 2.09 10.04 12.03
C GLU A 118 1.27 9.49 10.86
N THR A 119 1.03 8.18 10.87
CA THR A 119 0.09 7.50 9.96
C THR A 119 -0.92 6.73 10.78
N HIS A 120 -2.21 6.95 10.55
CA HIS A 120 -3.27 6.18 11.18
C HIS A 120 -3.59 4.89 10.40
N PHE A 121 -3.88 3.83 11.13
CA PHE A 121 -4.35 2.58 10.53
C PHE A 121 -5.24 1.80 11.50
N PHE A 122 -6.05 0.93 10.93
CA PHE A 122 -7.08 0.19 11.63
C PHE A 122 -7.03 -1.26 11.19
N ILE A 123 -7.06 -2.19 12.14
CA ILE A 123 -6.98 -3.62 11.86
C ILE A 123 -8.27 -4.28 12.34
N ASP A 124 -9.01 -4.86 11.40
CA ASP A 124 -10.14 -5.75 11.68
C ASP A 124 -9.65 -7.20 11.76
N PHE A 125 -10.06 -7.90 12.82
CA PHE A 125 -9.75 -9.31 13.04
C PHE A 125 -11.05 -10.12 13.25
N SER A 126 -12.14 -9.69 12.61
CA SER A 126 -13.46 -10.27 12.80
C SER A 126 -13.66 -11.57 12.02
N GLY A 127 -13.03 -11.73 10.85
CA GLY A 127 -13.07 -12.97 10.05
C GLY A 127 -11.80 -13.82 10.08
N SER A 128 -11.65 -14.68 9.06
CA SER A 128 -10.55 -15.64 8.89
C SER A 128 -9.20 -14.99 8.54
N THR A 129 -9.26 -13.83 7.88
CA THR A 129 -8.10 -13.02 7.47
C THR A 129 -8.21 -11.65 8.11
N CYS A 130 -7.11 -11.10 8.64
CA CYS A 130 -7.11 -9.75 9.21
C CYS A 130 -7.09 -8.70 8.10
N ILE A 131 -7.92 -7.67 8.18
CA ILE A 131 -8.01 -6.58 7.21
C ILE A 131 -7.37 -5.32 7.81
N ILE A 132 -6.44 -4.69 7.08
CA ILE A 132 -5.81 -3.42 7.44
C ILE A 132 -6.35 -2.31 6.54
N CYS A 133 -6.95 -1.28 7.15
CA CYS A 133 -7.24 0.00 6.52
C CYS A 133 -6.17 1.01 6.98
N ALA A 134 -5.31 1.47 6.07
CA ALA A 134 -4.17 2.33 6.42
C ALA A 134 -4.16 3.62 5.60
N GLU A 135 -3.99 4.75 6.28
CA GLU A 135 -3.84 6.06 5.67
C GLU A 135 -2.65 6.12 4.71
N TYR A 136 -2.85 6.77 3.56
CA TYR A 136 -1.76 7.15 2.69
C TYR A 136 -1.10 8.45 3.16
N ASN A 137 0.02 8.29 3.89
CA ASN A 137 0.90 9.40 4.19
C ASN A 137 2.22 9.26 3.40
N HIS A 138 2.46 10.16 2.44
CA HIS A 138 3.69 10.15 1.63
C HIS A 138 4.94 10.34 2.48
N ASN A 139 4.83 11.17 3.52
CA ASN A 139 5.91 11.64 4.38
C ASN A 139 6.09 10.80 5.64
N GLY A 140 5.05 10.06 6.05
CA GLY A 140 5.02 9.23 7.24
C GLY A 140 5.34 7.75 7.01
N PRO A 141 5.05 6.92 8.02
CA PRO A 141 5.15 5.48 7.89
C PRO A 141 4.28 4.92 6.76
N ARG A 142 4.85 3.99 6.00
CA ARG A 142 4.21 3.30 4.89
C ARG A 142 3.77 1.90 5.32
N LEU A 143 2.91 1.27 4.54
CA LEU A 143 2.45 -0.10 4.81
C LEU A 143 3.59 -1.12 4.96
N LYS A 144 4.69 -0.95 4.20
CA LYS A 144 5.89 -1.79 4.35
C LYS A 144 6.66 -1.55 5.65
N ASP A 145 6.54 -0.35 6.22
CA ASP A 145 7.09 -0.06 7.53
C ASP A 145 6.27 -0.77 8.59
N LEU A 146 4.93 -0.78 8.46
CA LEU A 146 4.05 -1.55 9.34
C LEU A 146 4.33 -3.05 9.25
N GLU A 147 4.44 -3.60 8.03
CA GLU A 147 4.84 -5.00 7.80
C GLU A 147 6.16 -5.32 8.51
N PHE A 148 7.18 -4.49 8.31
CA PHE A 148 8.49 -4.67 8.91
C PHE A 148 8.43 -4.59 10.44
N TYR A 149 7.69 -3.63 10.99
CA TYR A 149 7.54 -3.42 12.42
C TYR A 149 6.86 -4.62 13.10
N LEU A 150 5.71 -5.05 12.57
CA LEU A 150 4.98 -6.22 13.08
C LEU A 150 5.81 -7.50 12.95
N ARG A 151 6.56 -7.66 11.85
CA ARG A 151 7.45 -8.81 11.63
C ARG A 151 8.58 -8.88 12.64
N ASN A 152 9.15 -7.76 13.06
CA ASN A 152 10.20 -7.76 14.09
C ASN A 152 9.64 -8.22 15.44
N ILE A 153 8.47 -7.71 15.82
CA ILE A 153 7.82 -8.08 17.09
C ILE A 153 7.38 -9.55 17.08
N ALA A 154 6.65 -9.98 16.04
CA ALA A 154 6.17 -11.35 15.94
C ALA A 154 7.29 -12.36 15.66
N GLY A 155 8.38 -11.90 15.05
CA GLY A 155 9.49 -12.70 14.58
C GLY A 155 10.57 -12.95 15.63
N PRO A 156 11.80 -13.31 15.20
CA PRO A 156 12.81 -13.89 16.08
C PRO A 156 13.33 -12.93 17.17
N ASN A 157 13.17 -11.63 16.97
CA ASN A 157 13.76 -10.60 17.83
C ASN A 157 12.98 -10.39 19.15
N ASN A 158 11.67 -10.68 19.17
CA ASN A 158 10.85 -10.49 20.37
C ASN A 158 10.06 -11.76 20.70
N LEU A 159 8.94 -12.03 20.00
CA LEU A 159 8.00 -13.09 20.41
C LEU A 159 8.32 -14.48 19.85
N LYS A 160 9.05 -14.57 18.73
CA LYS A 160 9.41 -15.83 18.07
C LYS A 160 8.20 -16.71 17.67
N LEU A 161 7.06 -16.07 17.38
CA LEU A 161 5.82 -16.77 17.02
C LEU A 161 5.67 -16.96 15.51
N SER A 162 6.25 -16.08 14.70
CA SER A 162 6.04 -16.05 13.25
C SER A 162 7.35 -16.06 12.45
N LYS A 163 7.44 -16.95 11.46
CA LYS A 163 8.55 -16.99 10.50
C LYS A 163 8.41 -15.99 9.35
N ALA A 164 7.19 -15.55 9.05
CA ALA A 164 6.91 -14.57 8.02
C ALA A 164 5.65 -13.75 8.32
N THR A 165 5.70 -12.46 7.98
CA THR A 165 4.55 -11.55 8.02
C THR A 165 4.32 -11.04 6.61
N GLU A 166 3.10 -11.17 6.11
CA GLU A 166 2.72 -10.81 4.75
C GLU A 166 1.57 -9.81 4.81
N ILE A 167 1.75 -8.67 4.16
CA ILE A 167 0.66 -7.73 3.88
C ILE A 167 0.36 -7.77 2.38
N THR A 168 -0.87 -8.14 2.03
CA THR A 168 -1.33 -8.24 0.65
C THR A 168 -2.30 -7.12 0.34
N ILE A 169 -2.08 -6.45 -0.79
CA ILE A 169 -2.94 -5.35 -1.24
C ILE A 169 -4.27 -5.93 -1.72
N LEU A 170 -5.38 -5.34 -1.28
CA LEU A 170 -6.70 -5.65 -1.83
C LEU A 170 -6.95 -4.76 -3.06
N TYR A 171 -7.45 -5.40 -4.11
CA TYR A 171 -7.81 -4.74 -5.35
C TYR A 171 -9.32 -4.73 -5.49
N ASN A 172 -9.84 -3.67 -6.08
CA ASN A 172 -11.25 -3.54 -6.31
C ASN A 172 -11.72 -4.53 -7.36
N SER A 173 -13.02 -4.77 -7.34
CA SER A 173 -13.72 -5.64 -8.29
C SER A 173 -13.46 -5.28 -9.75
N THR A 174 -12.89 -4.10 -10.05
CA THR A 174 -12.47 -3.73 -11.41
C THR A 174 -11.43 -4.68 -11.99
N LEU A 175 -10.58 -5.37 -11.20
CA LEU A 175 -9.62 -6.33 -11.76
C LEU A 175 -10.35 -7.56 -12.32
N ASP A 176 -11.28 -8.12 -11.55
CA ASP A 176 -12.08 -9.29 -11.98
C ASP A 176 -13.11 -8.91 -13.05
N GLN A 177 -13.71 -7.73 -12.94
CA GLN A 177 -14.58 -7.17 -13.99
C GLN A 177 -13.79 -6.90 -15.27
N THR A 178 -12.57 -6.37 -15.19
CA THR A 178 -11.70 -6.19 -16.36
C THR A 178 -11.36 -7.55 -16.96
N LEU A 179 -10.99 -8.55 -16.16
CA LEU A 179 -10.73 -9.91 -16.64
C LEU A 179 -11.94 -10.52 -17.36
N ALA A 180 -13.14 -10.32 -16.81
CA ALA A 180 -14.39 -10.89 -17.35
C ALA A 180 -14.91 -10.14 -18.58
N ARG A 181 -14.71 -8.82 -18.65
CA ARG A 181 -15.29 -7.96 -19.68
C ARG A 181 -14.31 -7.56 -20.78
N LEU A 182 -13.00 -7.79 -20.64
CA LEU A 182 -12.00 -7.43 -21.63
C LEU A 182 -12.28 -8.12 -22.98
N GLN A 183 -12.60 -7.34 -24.01
CA GLN A 183 -12.73 -7.79 -25.39
C GLN A 183 -11.46 -7.49 -26.19
N ASN A 184 -10.97 -6.24 -26.18
CA ASN A 184 -9.83 -5.84 -27.00
C ASN A 184 -8.93 -4.78 -26.34
N VAL A 185 -7.62 -4.99 -26.33
CA VAL A 185 -6.64 -4.00 -25.82
C VAL A 185 -6.33 -2.98 -26.92
N LEU A 186 -6.56 -1.70 -26.62
CA LEU A 186 -6.39 -0.59 -27.56
C LEU A 186 -5.01 0.05 -27.45
N SER A 187 -4.53 0.27 -26.22
CA SER A 187 -3.19 0.80 -25.95
C SER A 187 -2.69 0.44 -24.56
N MET A 188 -1.36 0.47 -24.40
CA MET A 188 -0.71 0.23 -23.10
C MET A 188 0.32 1.33 -22.81
N ASP A 189 0.40 1.73 -21.54
CA ASP A 189 1.42 2.63 -21.01
C ASP A 189 1.99 2.06 -19.71
N ILE A 190 3.17 1.47 -19.82
CA ILE A 190 3.81 0.74 -18.73
C ILE A 190 5.14 1.39 -18.42
N LYS A 191 5.40 1.68 -17.14
CA LYS A 191 6.64 2.29 -16.66
C LYS A 191 7.21 1.52 -15.48
N LEU A 192 8.51 1.28 -15.48
CA LEU A 192 9.21 0.56 -14.41
C LEU A 192 10.69 0.95 -14.33
N LYS A 193 11.37 0.61 -13.23
CA LYS A 193 12.82 0.74 -13.11
C LYS A 193 13.51 -0.55 -13.59
N PRO A 194 14.64 -0.47 -14.32
CA PRO A 194 15.41 -1.66 -14.71
C PRO A 194 15.74 -2.62 -13.56
N SER A 195 16.11 -2.07 -12.40
CA SER A 195 16.44 -2.85 -11.21
C SER A 195 15.26 -3.63 -10.63
N ASN A 196 14.02 -3.31 -11.04
CA ASN A 196 12.84 -4.05 -10.65
C ASN A 196 12.61 -5.29 -11.53
N LEU A 197 13.04 -5.28 -12.81
CA LEU A 197 12.89 -6.42 -13.72
C LEU A 197 13.54 -7.68 -13.14
N ALA A 198 14.73 -7.55 -12.58
CA ALA A 198 15.45 -8.66 -11.94
C ALA A 198 14.72 -9.23 -10.70
N LYS A 199 13.83 -8.45 -10.07
CA LYS A 199 13.11 -8.81 -8.84
C LYS A 199 11.71 -9.39 -9.09
N MET A 200 11.25 -9.35 -10.34
CA MET A 200 9.98 -9.91 -10.76
C MET A 200 10.04 -11.45 -10.82
N ASP A 201 8.88 -12.06 -10.71
CA ASP A 201 8.73 -13.50 -10.91
C ASP A 201 9.11 -13.94 -12.34
N VAL A 202 9.58 -15.18 -12.46
CA VAL A 202 10.03 -15.76 -13.75
C VAL A 202 8.93 -15.69 -14.80
N ASP A 203 7.68 -15.93 -14.41
CA ASP A 203 6.52 -15.90 -15.31
C ASP A 203 6.29 -14.49 -15.89
N VAL A 204 6.59 -13.45 -15.12
CA VAL A 204 6.57 -12.05 -15.60
C VAL A 204 7.76 -11.81 -16.53
N LYS A 205 8.97 -12.27 -16.15
CA LYS A 205 10.20 -12.05 -16.93
C LYS A 205 10.17 -12.69 -18.32
N LYS A 206 9.50 -13.83 -18.49
CA LYS A 206 9.46 -14.60 -19.75
C LYS A 206 8.68 -13.92 -20.89
N THR A 207 7.93 -12.85 -20.64
CA THR A 207 7.19 -12.10 -21.68
C THR A 207 8.03 -10.96 -22.26
N TYR A 208 7.40 -9.86 -22.73
CA TYR A 208 8.04 -8.66 -23.29
C TYR A 208 9.15 -8.04 -22.42
N TYR A 209 9.15 -8.34 -21.12
CA TYR A 209 10.14 -7.84 -20.18
C TYR A 209 11.54 -8.41 -20.38
N SER A 210 11.69 -9.53 -21.09
CA SER A 210 12.99 -10.08 -21.50
C SER A 210 13.72 -9.12 -22.44
N SER A 211 13.06 -8.61 -23.48
CA SER A 211 13.60 -7.61 -24.40
C SER A 211 13.89 -6.28 -23.69
N MET A 212 13.03 -5.87 -22.76
CA MET A 212 13.27 -4.70 -21.92
C MET A 212 14.51 -4.88 -21.03
N GLY A 213 14.77 -6.11 -20.56
CA GLY A 213 15.97 -6.46 -19.80
C GLY A 213 17.25 -6.25 -20.61
N ASN A 214 17.25 -6.61 -21.89
CA ASN A 214 18.38 -6.40 -22.80
C ASN A 214 18.62 -4.90 -23.07
N ILE A 215 17.57 -4.13 -23.31
CA ILE A 215 17.68 -2.67 -23.47
C ILE A 215 18.22 -2.03 -22.18
N ALA A 216 17.74 -2.49 -21.02
CA ALA A 216 18.22 -2.04 -19.72
C ALA A 216 19.71 -2.30 -19.49
N SER A 217 20.21 -3.47 -19.87
CA SER A 217 21.62 -3.83 -19.65
C SER A 217 22.56 -3.02 -20.54
N GLN A 218 22.16 -2.72 -21.77
CA GLN A 218 22.95 -1.96 -22.73
C GLN A 218 22.99 -0.46 -22.39
N PHE A 219 21.83 0.17 -22.19
CA PHE A 219 21.73 1.62 -22.08
C PHE A 219 21.70 2.15 -20.63
N LYS A 220 21.51 1.25 -19.64
CA LYS A 220 21.46 1.57 -18.20
C LYS A 220 20.54 2.78 -17.86
N PRO A 221 19.30 2.84 -18.38
CA PRO A 221 18.44 4.00 -18.16
C PRO A 221 17.94 4.09 -16.70
N LYS A 222 17.50 5.28 -16.27
CA LYS A 222 16.91 5.47 -14.93
C LYS A 222 15.53 4.79 -14.80
N PHE A 223 14.76 4.75 -15.88
CA PHE A 223 13.48 4.05 -15.99
C PHE A 223 13.28 3.56 -17.42
N LEU A 224 12.42 2.57 -17.59
CA LEU A 224 11.92 2.10 -18.88
C LEU A 224 10.43 2.44 -18.97
N ARG A 225 9.99 2.87 -20.15
CA ARG A 225 8.58 3.09 -20.45
C ARG A 225 8.24 2.45 -21.79
N LEU A 226 7.27 1.54 -21.77
CA LEU A 226 6.68 0.95 -22.96
C LEU A 226 5.34 1.65 -23.23
N LYS A 227 5.23 2.29 -24.39
CA LYS A 227 3.96 2.78 -24.91
C LYS A 227 3.65 2.06 -26.20
N THR A 228 2.51 1.39 -26.25
CA THR A 228 2.03 0.72 -27.47
C THR A 228 0.64 1.21 -27.80
N TYR A 229 0.39 1.40 -29.09
CA TYR A 229 -0.91 1.70 -29.64
C TYR A 229 -1.22 0.60 -30.63
N PHE A 230 -2.22 -0.21 -30.31
CA PHE A 230 -2.73 -1.25 -31.20
C PHE A 230 -3.87 -0.72 -32.05
N GLN A 231 -4.47 0.40 -31.62
CA GLN A 231 -5.36 1.22 -32.41
C GLN A 231 -4.94 2.69 -32.33
N ILE A 232 -5.04 3.36 -33.48
CA ILE A 232 -4.77 4.80 -33.59
C ILE A 232 -6.11 5.52 -33.50
N PRO A 233 -6.32 6.39 -32.48
CA PRO A 233 -7.55 7.17 -32.38
C PRO A 233 -7.79 7.99 -33.65
N GLY A 234 -8.94 7.79 -34.31
CA GLY A 234 -9.31 8.48 -35.55
C GLY A 234 -8.86 7.81 -36.85
N SER A 235 -8.29 6.60 -36.79
CA SER A 235 -8.03 5.78 -37.99
C SER A 235 -9.30 5.09 -38.48
N SER A 236 -9.53 5.08 -39.79
CA SER A 236 -10.64 4.36 -40.45
C SER A 236 -10.29 2.90 -40.78
N ALA A 237 -9.15 2.39 -40.29
CA ALA A 237 -8.74 1.02 -40.51
C ALA A 237 -9.63 0.03 -39.73
N PRO A 238 -9.94 -1.16 -40.28
CA PRO A 238 -10.69 -2.18 -39.58
C PRO A 238 -10.07 -2.51 -38.21
N ILE A 239 -10.93 -2.65 -37.21
CA ILE A 239 -10.55 -3.05 -35.85
C ILE A 239 -10.27 -4.56 -35.87
N ASP A 240 -9.01 -4.93 -36.12
CA ASP A 240 -8.59 -6.31 -35.88
C ASP A 240 -8.35 -6.50 -34.37
N ILE A 241 -8.95 -7.57 -33.82
CA ILE A 241 -8.75 -7.96 -32.42
C ILE A 241 -7.30 -8.38 -32.23
N ASN A 242 -6.60 -7.72 -31.29
CA ASN A 242 -5.22 -8.05 -31.00
C ASN A 242 -5.14 -9.16 -29.95
N TYR A 243 -5.22 -10.41 -30.40
CA TYR A 243 -5.21 -11.58 -29.52
C TYR A 243 -3.96 -11.65 -28.64
N GLU A 244 -2.78 -11.28 -29.17
CA GLU A 244 -1.52 -11.29 -28.42
C GLU A 244 -1.53 -10.28 -27.27
N ALA A 245 -1.99 -9.05 -27.51
CA ALA A 245 -2.10 -8.03 -26.48
C ALA A 245 -3.17 -8.41 -25.44
N ASN A 246 -4.29 -8.98 -25.88
CA ASN A 246 -5.36 -9.46 -25.01
C ASN A 246 -4.88 -10.58 -24.08
N ASP A 247 -4.26 -11.62 -24.64
CA ASP A 247 -3.77 -12.76 -23.86
C ASP A 247 -2.64 -12.35 -22.91
N TRP A 248 -1.76 -11.47 -23.37
CA TRP A 248 -0.74 -10.89 -22.51
C TRP A 248 -1.36 -10.12 -21.35
N PHE A 249 -2.35 -9.25 -21.61
CA PHE A 249 -2.96 -8.44 -20.57
C PHE A 249 -3.73 -9.30 -19.58
N ARG A 250 -4.52 -10.29 -20.04
CA ARG A 250 -5.18 -11.28 -19.18
C ARG A 250 -4.16 -12.04 -18.32
N GLY A 251 -3.05 -12.46 -18.92
CA GLY A 251 -1.95 -13.09 -18.20
C GLY A 251 -1.40 -12.22 -17.07
N MET A 252 -1.13 -10.94 -17.37
CA MET A 252 -0.66 -9.97 -16.36
C MET A 252 -1.68 -9.76 -15.24
N LEU A 253 -2.97 -9.61 -15.55
CA LEU A 253 -4.02 -9.47 -14.55
C LEU A 253 -4.10 -10.70 -13.62
N ARG A 254 -3.98 -11.91 -14.16
CA ARG A 254 -3.93 -13.15 -13.35
C ARG A 254 -2.68 -13.20 -12.47
N VAL A 255 -1.53 -12.75 -12.96
CA VAL A 255 -0.30 -12.64 -12.15
C VAL A 255 -0.47 -11.61 -11.03
N PHE A 256 -1.10 -10.47 -11.31
CA PHE A 256 -1.37 -9.46 -10.30
C PHE A 256 -2.31 -9.98 -9.20
N LYS A 257 -3.34 -10.75 -9.58
CA LYS A 257 -4.26 -11.40 -8.64
C LYS A 257 -3.56 -12.45 -7.77
N SER A 258 -2.74 -13.33 -8.35
CA SER A 258 -2.09 -14.44 -7.63
C SER A 258 -0.80 -14.04 -6.91
N LYS A 259 -0.07 -13.03 -7.42
CA LYS A 259 1.26 -12.61 -6.96
C LYS A 259 1.32 -11.09 -6.86
N ALA A 260 0.52 -10.51 -5.97
CA ALA A 260 0.40 -9.06 -5.74
C ALA A 260 1.76 -8.35 -5.53
N ARG A 261 2.78 -9.07 -5.05
CA ARG A 261 4.15 -8.55 -4.90
C ARG A 261 4.74 -7.97 -6.19
N ASN A 262 4.32 -8.43 -7.38
CA ASN A 262 4.87 -7.96 -8.65
C ASN A 262 4.40 -6.55 -8.99
N ILE A 263 3.26 -6.12 -8.43
CA ILE A 263 2.62 -4.84 -8.74
C ILE A 263 3.51 -3.67 -8.31
N LYS A 264 4.19 -3.80 -7.16
CA LYS A 264 5.10 -2.78 -6.61
C LYS A 264 6.30 -2.44 -7.50
N TYR A 265 6.54 -3.24 -8.54
CA TYR A 265 7.66 -3.06 -9.45
C TYR A 265 7.32 -2.14 -10.64
N PHE A 266 6.03 -1.86 -10.84
CA PHE A 266 5.52 -0.92 -11.83
C PHE A 266 5.37 0.47 -11.20
N GLU A 267 5.94 1.48 -11.85
CA GLU A 267 5.67 2.89 -11.55
C GLU A 267 4.39 3.37 -12.23
N ASN A 268 4.09 2.83 -13.41
CA ASN A 268 2.82 3.01 -14.12
C ASN A 268 2.45 1.70 -14.79
N PHE A 269 1.18 1.34 -14.74
CA PHE A 269 0.64 0.23 -15.52
C PHE A 269 -0.79 0.61 -15.87
N GLU A 270 -0.96 1.13 -17.09
CA GLU A 270 -2.23 1.55 -17.62
C GLU A 270 -2.50 0.85 -18.94
N VAL A 271 -3.70 0.32 -19.10
CA VAL A 271 -4.16 -0.34 -20.31
C VAL A 271 -5.53 0.22 -20.67
N ARG A 272 -5.64 0.78 -21.87
CA ARG A 272 -6.93 1.12 -22.47
C ARG A 272 -7.45 -0.10 -23.22
N TYR A 273 -8.70 -0.43 -22.99
CA TYR A 273 -9.34 -1.60 -23.58
C TYR A 273 -10.80 -1.33 -23.93
N GLU A 274 -11.31 -2.01 -24.93
CA GLU A 274 -12.73 -2.13 -25.23
C GLU A 274 -13.28 -3.36 -24.51
N ASP A 275 -14.44 -3.21 -23.88
CA ASP A 275 -15.12 -4.30 -23.21
C ASP A 275 -16.09 -5.05 -24.15
N ILE A 276 -16.67 -6.17 -23.68
CA ILE A 276 -17.61 -7.00 -24.44
C ILE A 276 -18.87 -6.27 -24.93
N HIS A 277 -19.13 -5.07 -24.43
CA HIS A 277 -20.25 -4.22 -24.84
C HIS A 277 -19.83 -3.16 -25.86
N GLY A 278 -18.55 -3.08 -26.22
CA GLY A 278 -17.98 -2.09 -27.10
C GLY A 278 -17.58 -0.78 -26.39
N ASP A 279 -17.59 -0.75 -25.06
CA ASP A 279 -17.25 0.46 -24.30
C ASP A 279 -15.75 0.58 -24.07
N GLU A 280 -15.17 1.75 -24.35
CA GLU A 280 -13.78 2.06 -24.03
C GLU A 280 -13.58 2.31 -22.53
N ASN A 281 -12.66 1.55 -21.94
CA ASN A 281 -12.34 1.56 -20.52
C ASN A 281 -10.83 1.74 -20.30
N ILE A 282 -10.47 2.25 -19.12
CA ILE A 282 -9.06 2.41 -18.69
C ILE A 282 -8.84 1.57 -17.44
N PHE A 283 -8.02 0.52 -17.57
CA PHE A 283 -7.45 -0.17 -16.43
C PHE A 283 -6.19 0.56 -15.96
N ASN A 284 -6.11 0.92 -14.69
CA ASN A 284 -4.90 1.47 -14.10
C ASN A 284 -4.59 0.76 -12.77
N LEU A 285 -3.46 0.07 -12.72
CA LEU A 285 -3.07 -0.79 -11.60
C LEU A 285 -2.94 -0.04 -10.26
N SER A 286 -2.71 1.28 -10.29
CA SER A 286 -2.66 2.11 -9.09
C SER A 286 -4.05 2.56 -8.62
N LYS A 287 -4.99 2.75 -9.56
CA LYS A 287 -6.39 3.13 -9.27
C LYS A 287 -7.27 1.94 -8.91
N THR A 288 -6.81 0.72 -9.14
CA THR A 288 -7.55 -0.50 -8.80
C THR A 288 -7.35 -0.96 -7.37
N ARG A 289 -6.58 -0.24 -6.54
CA ARG A 289 -6.43 -0.60 -5.13
C ARG A 289 -7.70 -0.25 -4.37
N GLU A 290 -8.19 -1.17 -3.53
CA GLU A 290 -9.30 -0.87 -2.64
C GLU A 290 -8.93 0.26 -1.68
N GLU A 291 -9.74 1.31 -1.67
CA GLU A 291 -9.52 2.52 -0.89
C GLU A 291 -10.83 3.12 -0.37
N ILE A 292 -10.76 3.70 0.82
CA ILE A 292 -11.76 4.58 1.41
C ILE A 292 -11.27 6.01 1.19
N VAL A 293 -12.10 6.88 0.60
CA VAL A 293 -11.73 8.26 0.26
C VAL A 293 -12.63 9.24 0.99
N ILE A 294 -12.07 10.00 1.93
CA ILE A 294 -12.80 11.00 2.72
C ILE A 294 -12.43 12.40 2.27
N LYS A 295 -13.42 13.26 2.08
CA LYS A 295 -13.21 14.70 1.83
C LYS A 295 -13.14 15.46 3.15
N ILE A 296 -11.99 16.05 3.45
CA ILE A 296 -11.73 16.77 4.70
C ILE A 296 -11.32 18.22 4.44
N GLY A 297 -11.42 19.09 5.46
CA GLY A 297 -10.89 20.45 5.38
C GLY A 297 -9.37 20.45 5.16
N ALA A 298 -8.85 21.39 4.36
CA ALA A 298 -7.44 21.40 3.95
C ALA A 298 -6.42 21.49 5.11
N LEU A 299 -6.82 22.02 6.27
CA LEU A 299 -5.97 22.21 7.46
C LEU A 299 -6.48 21.42 8.67
N GLN A 300 -7.36 20.43 8.45
CA GLN A 300 -7.90 19.63 9.54
C GLN A 300 -6.99 18.44 9.82
N ASP A 301 -6.49 18.38 11.05
CA ASP A 301 -5.86 17.21 11.64
C ASP A 301 -6.90 16.44 12.46
N PHE A 302 -6.74 15.13 12.54
CA PHE A 302 -7.67 14.24 13.24
C PHE A 302 -6.90 13.42 14.25
N SER A 303 -7.48 13.24 15.43
CA SER A 303 -7.05 12.18 16.32
C SER A 303 -7.38 10.81 15.73
N ASN A 304 -6.68 9.78 16.21
CA ASN A 304 -6.95 8.39 15.86
C ASN A 304 -8.44 8.00 16.04
N LYS A 305 -9.11 8.54 17.06
CA LYS A 305 -10.54 8.30 17.33
C LYS A 305 -11.43 8.96 16.29
N GLU A 306 -11.17 10.23 15.96
CA GLU A 306 -11.97 10.97 14.97
C GLU A 306 -11.81 10.37 13.58
N MET A 307 -10.56 10.02 13.21
CA MET A 307 -10.28 9.34 11.95
C MET A 307 -11.06 8.01 11.84
N TYR A 308 -11.06 7.22 12.92
CA TYR A 308 -11.83 5.99 12.96
C TYR A 308 -13.33 6.23 12.76
N THR A 309 -13.91 7.21 13.46
CA THR A 309 -15.33 7.54 13.32
C THR A 309 -15.70 7.96 11.90
N LEU A 310 -14.80 8.62 11.17
CA LEU A 310 -15.04 8.99 9.78
C LEU A 310 -15.06 7.80 8.83
N ILE A 311 -14.16 6.82 9.03
CA ILE A 311 -14.05 5.67 8.11
C ILE A 311 -14.97 4.50 8.48
N ASP A 312 -15.43 4.43 9.73
CA ASP A 312 -16.11 3.25 10.29
C ASP A 312 -17.31 2.78 9.44
N PRO A 313 -18.21 3.66 8.94
CA PRO A 313 -19.33 3.22 8.11
C PRO A 313 -18.89 2.50 6.82
N GLU A 314 -17.97 3.09 6.06
CA GLU A 314 -17.47 2.49 4.81
C GLU A 314 -16.64 1.23 5.07
N LEU A 315 -15.84 1.23 6.15
CA LEU A 315 -15.06 0.07 6.56
C LEU A 315 -15.98 -1.10 6.95
N ASN A 316 -17.08 -0.84 7.67
CA ASN A 316 -18.09 -1.85 8.01
C ASN A 316 -18.72 -2.48 6.77
N ILE A 317 -19.11 -1.64 5.79
CA ILE A 317 -19.69 -2.11 4.51
C ILE A 317 -18.69 -3.00 3.78
N PHE A 318 -17.44 -2.55 3.66
CA PHE A 318 -16.39 -3.31 2.99
C PHE A 318 -16.17 -4.68 3.65
N ILE A 319 -16.02 -4.71 4.98
CA ILE A 319 -15.76 -5.94 5.73
C ILE A 319 -16.92 -6.93 5.59
N ALA A 320 -18.16 -6.44 5.66
CA ALA A 320 -19.34 -7.29 5.46
C ALA A 320 -19.37 -7.92 4.07
N SER A 321 -19.07 -7.14 3.02
CA SER A 321 -18.98 -7.65 1.64
C SER A 321 -17.83 -8.64 1.50
N TYR A 322 -16.63 -8.30 1.98
CA TYR A 322 -15.43 -9.10 1.81
C TYR A 322 -15.57 -10.51 2.39
N TYR A 323 -16.21 -10.66 3.56
CA TYR A 323 -16.45 -11.96 4.17
C TYR A 323 -17.72 -12.66 3.68
N ALA A 324 -18.61 -11.98 2.97
CA ALA A 324 -19.72 -12.64 2.27
C ALA A 324 -19.24 -13.35 1.00
N ASP A 325 -18.21 -12.79 0.35
CA ASP A 325 -17.66 -13.29 -0.91
C ASP A 325 -16.47 -14.26 -0.74
N ALA A 326 -15.94 -14.42 0.48
CA ALA A 326 -14.75 -15.23 0.82
C ALA A 326 -15.12 -16.52 1.57
#